data_AF-A0A7C3QX71-F1
#
_entry.id   AF-A0A7C3QX71-F1
#
_cell.length_a   1.000
_cell.length_b   1.000
_cell.length_c   1.000
_cell.angle_alpha   90.00
_cell.angle_beta   90.00
_cell.angle_gamma   90.00
#
_symmetry.space_group_name_H-M   'P 1'
#
loop_
_entity.id
_entity.type
_entity.pdbx_description
1 polymer ?
#
loop_
_entity_poly.entity_id
_entity_poly.type
_entity_poly.pdbx_seq_one_letter_code
_entity_poly.pdbx_strand_id
1 'polypeptide(L)'
;MNSRDLLRITSRTFAIGIERLPHILCDAATVAYLLLRVSDYLEDNEDMAPDEKIALLNRWVNILRGEPGVDELVERVAIVDVSNPDAIVTQHAKEILAHLHSLPYEVQEIIVHHVISSTQGMARWTETGPNVNDEADLDDYMFEVAGRVGYLVTQLFAWYSLTIRRKEKEIMPLAREFGLGLQTVNVIRGLREDFDRGWIYVPKKFLAAIGLSSEQLFDPEHRQEA
;
A
#
# COMPACT_ATOMS: atom_id res chain seq x y z
N MET A 1 -20.75 7.24 1.87
CA MET A 1 -20.60 6.09 0.94
C MET A 1 -20.35 4.84 1.77
N ASN A 2 -20.83 3.64 1.41
CA ASN A 2 -20.49 2.44 2.20
C ASN A 2 -19.13 1.85 1.76
N SER A 3 -18.54 0.95 2.55
CA SER A 3 -17.19 0.41 2.25
C SER A 3 -17.10 -0.34 0.91
N ARG A 4 -18.17 -0.96 0.42
CA ARG A 4 -18.15 -1.66 -0.88
C ARG A 4 -18.17 -0.68 -2.05
N ASP A 5 -18.91 0.41 -1.91
CA ASP A 5 -18.89 1.49 -2.90
C ASP A 5 -17.49 2.11 -2.97
N LEU A 6 -16.85 2.36 -1.80
CA LEU A 6 -15.47 2.84 -1.70
C LEU A 6 -14.45 1.88 -2.33
N LEU A 7 -14.62 0.58 -2.12
CA LEU A 7 -13.78 -0.46 -2.74
C LEU A 7 -13.89 -0.44 -4.28
N ARG A 8 -15.11 -0.30 -4.80
CA ARG A 8 -15.35 -0.31 -6.26
C ARG A 8 -14.78 0.91 -6.98
N ILE A 9 -14.80 2.07 -6.34
CA ILE A 9 -14.24 3.29 -6.95
C ILE A 9 -12.70 3.28 -6.96
N THR A 10 -12.06 2.65 -5.99
CA THR A 10 -10.59 2.59 -5.86
C THR A 10 -9.95 1.45 -6.65
N SER A 11 -10.62 0.30 -6.80
CA SER A 11 -10.14 -0.72 -7.74
C SER A 11 -11.23 -1.66 -8.23
N ARG A 12 -11.48 -1.59 -9.55
CA ARG A 12 -12.38 -2.52 -10.24
C ARG A 12 -11.88 -3.96 -10.19
N THR A 13 -10.57 -4.18 -10.24
CA THR A 13 -9.98 -5.52 -10.33
C THR A 13 -9.96 -6.22 -8.97
N PHE A 14 -9.53 -5.52 -7.91
CA PHE A 14 -9.51 -6.10 -6.57
C PHE A 14 -10.93 -6.27 -6.01
N ALA A 15 -11.85 -5.34 -6.30
CA ALA A 15 -13.25 -5.45 -5.87
C ALA A 15 -13.89 -6.78 -6.30
N ILE A 16 -13.67 -7.21 -7.55
CA ILE A 16 -14.22 -8.47 -8.07
C ILE A 16 -13.74 -9.69 -7.26
N GLY A 17 -12.47 -9.70 -6.87
CA GLY A 17 -11.89 -10.78 -6.07
C GLY A 17 -12.42 -10.78 -4.64
N ILE A 18 -12.40 -9.60 -3.99
CA ILE A 18 -12.80 -9.42 -2.60
C ILE A 18 -14.29 -9.73 -2.41
N GLU A 19 -15.17 -9.25 -3.30
CA GLU A 19 -16.62 -9.46 -3.19
C GLU A 19 -17.06 -10.92 -3.37
N ARG A 20 -16.18 -11.78 -3.89
CA ARG A 20 -16.43 -13.23 -4.00
C ARG A 20 -16.05 -14.01 -2.76
N LEU A 21 -15.38 -13.39 -1.79
CA LEU A 21 -15.01 -14.03 -0.55
C LEU A 21 -16.26 -14.28 0.33
N PRO A 22 -16.23 -15.31 1.21
CA PRO A 22 -17.28 -15.48 2.21
C PRO A 22 -17.46 -14.23 3.06
N HIS A 23 -18.70 -13.92 3.47
CA HIS A 23 -19.10 -12.64 4.05
C HIS A 23 -18.08 -12.00 5.00
N ILE A 24 -17.69 -12.68 6.07
CA ILE A 24 -16.77 -12.11 7.07
C ILE A 24 -15.36 -11.85 6.51
N LEU A 25 -14.89 -12.69 5.59
CA LEU A 25 -13.60 -12.53 4.94
C LEU A 25 -13.64 -11.43 3.87
N CYS A 26 -14.77 -11.28 3.18
CA CYS A 26 -15.04 -10.15 2.29
C CYS A 26 -14.97 -8.82 3.06
N ASP A 27 -15.64 -8.72 4.20
CA ASP A 27 -15.66 -7.48 5.00
C ASP A 27 -14.26 -7.19 5.55
N ALA A 28 -13.56 -8.19 6.09
CA ALA A 28 -12.19 -8.05 6.57
C ALA A 28 -11.21 -7.59 5.47
N ALA A 29 -11.26 -8.22 4.29
CA ALA A 29 -10.41 -7.85 3.16
C ALA A 29 -10.78 -6.47 2.60
N THR A 30 -12.06 -6.09 2.60
CA THR A 30 -12.52 -4.75 2.21
C THR A 30 -11.95 -3.69 3.15
N VAL A 31 -12.06 -3.88 4.46
CA VAL A 31 -11.54 -2.93 5.45
C VAL A 31 -10.02 -2.84 5.35
N ALA A 32 -9.30 -3.96 5.29
CA ALA A 32 -7.86 -3.98 5.14
C ALA A 32 -7.39 -3.21 3.90
N TYR A 33 -8.05 -3.47 2.77
CA TYR A 33 -7.75 -2.79 1.51
C TYR A 33 -7.97 -1.28 1.61
N LEU A 34 -9.09 -0.85 2.18
CA LEU A 34 -9.40 0.59 2.32
C LEU A 34 -8.44 1.30 3.28
N LEU A 35 -8.00 0.65 4.37
CA LEU A 35 -7.01 1.22 5.28
C LEU A 35 -5.63 1.38 4.62
N LEU A 36 -5.24 0.42 3.77
CA LEU A 36 -4.02 0.56 2.96
C LEU A 36 -4.15 1.69 1.94
N ARG A 37 -5.34 1.88 1.34
CA ARG A 37 -5.59 3.01 0.43
C ARG A 37 -5.50 4.38 1.10
N VAL A 38 -5.80 4.47 2.39
CA VAL A 38 -5.50 5.68 3.16
C VAL A 38 -3.98 5.90 3.22
N SER A 39 -3.20 4.86 3.48
CA SER A 39 -1.73 4.96 3.51
C SER A 39 -1.16 5.35 2.14
N ASP A 40 -1.60 4.69 1.06
CA ASP A 40 -1.18 4.99 -0.32
C ASP A 40 -1.46 6.46 -0.66
N TYR A 41 -2.66 6.97 -0.33
CA TYR A 41 -3.00 8.37 -0.57
C TYR A 41 -2.05 9.35 0.15
N LEU A 42 -1.68 9.05 1.40
CA LEU A 42 -0.77 9.90 2.18
C LEU A 42 0.67 9.85 1.67
N GLU A 43 1.12 8.71 1.12
CA GLU A 43 2.45 8.54 0.51
C GLU A 43 2.53 9.21 -0.88
N ASP A 44 1.56 8.95 -1.74
CA ASP A 44 1.59 9.33 -3.16
C ASP A 44 1.09 10.74 -3.45
N ASN A 45 0.60 11.48 -2.44
CA ASN A 45 0.08 12.83 -2.66
C ASN A 45 1.15 13.78 -3.23
N GLU A 46 1.03 14.21 -4.48
CA GLU A 46 2.03 15.05 -5.15
C GLU A 46 2.04 16.52 -4.65
N ASP A 47 0.97 16.96 -4.00
CA ASP A 47 0.83 18.32 -3.47
C ASP A 47 1.47 18.50 -2.07
N MET A 48 1.84 17.40 -1.41
CA MET A 48 2.44 17.40 -0.07
C MET A 48 3.97 17.32 -0.12
N ALA A 49 4.64 18.13 0.70
CA ALA A 49 6.08 18.01 0.90
C ALA A 49 6.41 16.69 1.64
N PRO A 50 7.61 16.09 1.43
CA PRO A 50 8.00 14.84 2.08
C PRO A 50 7.81 14.83 3.61
N ASP A 51 8.21 15.90 4.31
CA ASP A 51 8.06 16.01 5.76
C ASP A 51 6.59 15.98 6.21
N GLU A 52 5.68 16.55 5.41
CA GLU A 52 4.25 16.52 5.68
C GLU A 52 3.67 15.11 5.47
N LYS A 53 4.08 14.42 4.40
CA LYS A 53 3.71 13.01 4.16
C LYS A 53 4.13 12.13 5.32
N ILE A 54 5.38 12.23 5.74
CA ILE A 54 5.94 11.45 6.86
C ILE A 54 5.16 11.74 8.16
N ALA A 55 4.86 13.01 8.44
CA ALA A 55 4.07 13.38 9.61
C ALA A 55 2.65 12.79 9.57
N LEU A 56 1.99 12.82 8.42
CA LEU A 56 0.64 12.28 8.25
C LEU A 56 0.61 10.75 8.30
N LEU A 57 1.57 10.06 7.68
CA LEU A 57 1.73 8.61 7.76
C LEU A 57 1.95 8.16 9.22
N ASN A 58 2.82 8.86 9.97
CA ASN A 58 3.02 8.59 11.39
C ASN A 58 1.77 8.89 12.23
N ARG A 59 1.03 9.97 11.90
CA ARG A 59 -0.25 10.27 12.54
C ARG A 59 -1.27 9.17 12.29
N TRP A 60 -1.33 8.64 11.06
CA TRP A 60 -2.20 7.52 10.69
C TRP A 60 -1.85 6.25 11.46
N VAL A 61 -0.56 5.92 11.58
CA VAL A 61 -0.08 4.81 12.42
C VAL A 61 -0.57 4.94 13.86
N ASN A 62 -0.49 6.14 14.46
CA ASN A 62 -0.95 6.38 15.82
C ASN A 62 -2.48 6.22 15.96
N ILE A 63 -3.24 6.69 14.97
CA ILE A 63 -4.70 6.49 14.93
C ILE A 63 -5.04 5.00 14.87
N LEU A 64 -4.34 4.22 14.05
CA LEU A 64 -4.50 2.77 13.97
C LEU A 64 -4.13 2.05 15.28
N ARG A 65 -3.26 2.64 16.11
CA ARG A 65 -2.96 2.17 17.48
C ARG A 65 -4.03 2.55 18.51
N GLY A 66 -5.05 3.29 18.10
CA GLY A 66 -6.15 3.74 18.95
C GLY A 66 -5.99 5.14 19.53
N GLU A 67 -5.01 5.93 19.08
CA GLU A 67 -4.96 7.35 19.44
C GLU A 67 -6.10 8.13 18.76
N PRO A 68 -6.69 9.13 19.43
CA PRO A 68 -7.66 10.02 18.78
C PRO A 68 -6.93 10.86 17.71
N GLY A 69 -7.64 11.23 16.64
CA GLY A 69 -7.02 12.02 15.58
C GLY A 69 -7.60 11.95 14.19
N VAL A 70 -8.56 11.05 13.96
CA VAL A 70 -9.06 10.79 12.61
C VAL A 70 -9.81 11.99 12.02
N ASP A 71 -10.52 12.75 12.85
CA ASP A 71 -11.26 13.92 12.38
C ASP A 71 -10.28 15.01 11.92
N GLU A 72 -9.21 15.27 12.67
CA GLU A 72 -8.17 16.23 12.27
C GLU A 72 -7.39 15.76 11.04
N LEU A 73 -7.13 14.45 10.91
CA LEU A 73 -6.50 13.87 9.71
C LEU A 73 -7.38 14.12 8.48
N VAL A 74 -8.67 13.82 8.57
CA VAL A 74 -9.64 14.00 7.49
C VAL A 74 -9.78 15.47 7.11
N GLU A 75 -9.85 16.38 8.09
CA GLU A 75 -9.90 17.83 7.84
C GLU A 75 -8.65 18.33 7.12
N ARG A 76 -7.47 17.83 7.51
CA ARG A 76 -6.20 18.22 6.89
C ARG A 76 -6.11 17.81 5.43
N VAL A 77 -6.77 16.72 5.06
CA VAL A 77 -6.85 16.19 3.69
C VAL A 77 -8.21 16.46 3.04
N ALA A 78 -9.00 17.41 3.55
CA ALA A 78 -10.31 17.73 2.99
C ALA A 78 -10.25 18.66 1.76
N ILE A 79 -9.15 19.40 1.57
CA ILE A 79 -8.95 20.35 0.46
C ILE A 79 -8.41 19.61 -0.79
N VAL A 80 -9.09 18.55 -1.22
CA VAL A 80 -8.51 17.61 -2.19
C VAL A 80 -9.37 17.46 -3.43
N ASP A 81 -8.69 17.25 -4.56
CA ASP A 81 -9.25 16.83 -5.82
C ASP A 81 -10.12 15.58 -5.66
N VAL A 82 -11.44 15.79 -5.71
CA VAL A 82 -12.47 14.74 -5.68
C VAL A 82 -12.41 13.80 -6.90
N SER A 83 -11.52 14.04 -7.86
CA SER A 83 -11.24 13.10 -8.95
C SER A 83 -10.36 11.92 -8.50
N ASN A 84 -9.60 12.06 -7.41
CA ASN A 84 -8.76 11.00 -6.87
C ASN A 84 -9.57 10.04 -5.96
N PRO A 85 -9.74 8.76 -6.34
CA PRO A 85 -10.49 7.79 -5.53
C PRO A 85 -9.91 7.56 -4.14
N ASP A 86 -8.59 7.61 -3.98
CA ASP A 86 -7.92 7.33 -2.70
C ASP A 86 -8.06 8.52 -1.74
N ALA A 87 -8.22 9.74 -2.28
CA ALA A 87 -8.65 10.90 -1.50
C ALA A 87 -10.06 10.72 -0.94
N ILE A 88 -11.01 10.25 -1.75
CA ILE A 88 -12.39 9.96 -1.31
C ILE A 88 -12.38 8.90 -0.21
N VAL A 89 -11.56 7.86 -0.34
CA VAL A 89 -11.41 6.84 0.72
C VAL A 89 -10.86 7.44 2.00
N THR A 90 -9.86 8.30 1.90
CA THR A 90 -9.27 8.99 3.05
C THR A 90 -10.28 9.88 3.78
N GLN A 91 -11.15 10.58 3.04
CA GLN A 91 -12.25 11.35 3.64
C GLN A 91 -13.24 10.49 4.45
N HIS A 92 -13.31 9.20 4.13
CA HIS A 92 -14.13 8.22 4.84
C HIS A 92 -13.36 7.37 5.86
N ALA A 93 -12.14 7.78 6.24
CA ALA A 93 -11.30 7.03 7.19
C ALA A 93 -12.02 6.75 8.51
N LYS A 94 -12.85 7.68 9.00
CA LYS A 94 -13.63 7.51 10.23
C LYS A 94 -14.63 6.34 10.12
N GLU A 95 -15.38 6.27 9.04
CA GLU A 95 -16.34 5.18 8.80
C GLU A 95 -15.64 3.85 8.56
N ILE A 96 -14.47 3.87 7.91
CA ILE A 96 -13.65 2.67 7.69
C ILE A 96 -13.14 2.12 9.04
N LEU A 97 -12.67 2.99 9.95
CA LEU A 97 -12.28 2.60 11.31
C LEU A 97 -13.47 2.07 12.12
N ALA A 98 -14.66 2.67 11.98
CA ALA A 98 -15.86 2.16 12.62
C ALA A 98 -16.21 0.75 12.11
N HIS A 99 -16.02 0.49 10.81
CA HIS A 99 -16.22 -0.84 10.24
C HIS A 99 -15.16 -1.83 10.75
N LEU A 100 -13.88 -1.43 10.82
CA LEU A 100 -12.82 -2.22 11.46
C LEU A 100 -13.23 -2.66 12.87
N HIS A 101 -13.68 -1.73 13.71
CA HIS A 101 -14.08 -2.03 15.10
C HIS A 101 -15.31 -2.96 15.22
N SER A 102 -16.07 -3.16 14.14
CA SER A 102 -17.19 -4.12 14.12
C SER A 102 -16.76 -5.56 13.78
N LEU A 103 -15.53 -5.76 13.29
CA LEU A 103 -14.98 -7.07 12.99
C LEU A 103 -14.58 -7.83 14.27
N PRO A 104 -14.39 -9.16 14.22
CA PRO A 104 -13.81 -9.91 15.35
C PRO A 104 -12.45 -9.35 15.77
N TYR A 105 -12.19 -9.32 17.07
CA TYR A 105 -10.98 -8.71 17.63
C TYR A 105 -9.69 -9.24 17.00
N GLU A 106 -9.59 -10.57 16.81
CA GLU A 106 -8.41 -11.19 16.20
C GLU A 106 -8.21 -10.78 14.73
N VAL A 107 -9.30 -10.47 14.02
CA VAL A 107 -9.24 -9.93 12.65
C VAL A 107 -8.75 -8.50 12.68
N GLN A 108 -9.22 -7.69 13.63
CA GLN A 108 -8.75 -6.32 13.81
C GLN A 108 -7.24 -6.30 14.07
N GLU A 109 -6.75 -7.16 14.96
CA GLU A 109 -5.31 -7.24 15.27
C GLU A 109 -4.46 -7.59 14.05
N ILE A 110 -4.89 -8.57 13.24
CA ILE A 110 -4.19 -8.93 11.99
C ILE A 110 -4.12 -7.73 11.05
N ILE A 111 -5.25 -7.05 10.82
CA ILE A 111 -5.33 -5.92 9.88
C ILE A 111 -4.46 -4.77 10.38
N VAL A 112 -4.67 -4.33 11.62
CA VAL A 112 -3.97 -3.19 12.22
C VAL A 112 -2.46 -3.43 12.23
N HIS A 113 -2.00 -4.63 12.60
CA HIS A 113 -0.58 -4.96 12.64
C HIS A 113 0.11 -4.76 11.28
N HIS A 114 -0.47 -5.31 10.21
CA HIS A 114 0.13 -5.26 8.87
C HIS A 114 -0.02 -3.89 8.22
N VAL A 115 -1.17 -3.22 8.39
CA VAL A 115 -1.37 -1.86 7.88
C VAL A 115 -0.39 -0.90 8.55
N ILE A 116 -0.23 -0.97 9.87
CA ILE A 116 0.77 -0.15 10.59
C ILE A 116 2.17 -0.42 10.02
N SER A 117 2.55 -1.70 9.92
CA SER A 117 3.89 -2.06 9.48
C SER A 117 4.18 -1.57 8.06
N SER A 118 3.21 -1.69 7.15
CA SER A 118 3.30 -1.18 5.78
C SER A 118 3.40 0.35 5.74
N THR A 119 2.53 1.04 6.49
CA THR A 119 2.51 2.51 6.58
C THR A 119 3.83 3.07 7.16
N GLN A 120 4.42 2.39 8.15
CA GLN A 120 5.73 2.76 8.69
C GLN A 120 6.84 2.56 7.66
N GLY A 121 6.77 1.50 6.85
CA GLY A 121 7.67 1.28 5.72
C GLY A 121 7.58 2.38 4.67
N MET A 122 6.37 2.79 4.28
CA MET A 122 6.11 3.92 3.37
C MET A 122 6.71 5.23 3.92
N ALA A 123 6.53 5.51 5.21
CA ALA A 123 7.12 6.70 5.84
C ALA A 123 8.65 6.69 5.79
N ARG A 124 9.27 5.54 6.08
CA ARG A 124 10.73 5.36 5.99
C ARG A 124 11.25 5.55 4.56
N TRP A 125 10.54 5.04 3.56
CA TRP A 125 10.92 5.19 2.16
C TRP A 125 10.70 6.62 1.64
N THR A 126 9.66 7.30 2.12
CA THR A 126 9.45 8.73 1.85
C THR A 126 10.60 9.57 2.41
N GLU A 127 11.12 9.24 3.60
CA GLU A 127 12.29 9.90 4.20
C GLU A 127 13.58 9.62 3.41
N THR A 128 13.74 8.39 2.91
CA THR A 128 14.89 7.98 2.10
C THR A 128 14.89 8.65 0.72
N GLY A 129 13.72 8.99 0.19
CA GLY A 129 13.53 9.55 -1.14
C GLY A 129 13.59 8.48 -2.25
N PRO A 130 13.53 8.89 -3.54
CA PRO A 130 13.45 7.99 -4.70
C PRO A 130 14.80 7.33 -5.04
N ASN A 131 15.51 6.84 -4.02
CA ASN A 131 16.89 6.38 -4.13
C ASN A 131 17.00 4.87 -3.94
N VAL A 132 16.64 4.12 -4.98
CA VAL A 132 16.84 2.66 -5.03
C VAL A 132 18.24 2.37 -5.59
N ASN A 133 19.19 2.02 -4.72
CA ASN A 133 20.58 1.84 -5.14
C ASN A 133 20.80 0.49 -5.83
N ASP A 134 20.22 -0.57 -5.27
CA ASP A 134 20.40 -1.95 -5.72
C ASP A 134 19.11 -2.78 -5.59
N GLU A 135 19.22 -4.07 -5.89
CA GLU A 135 18.12 -5.02 -5.81
C GLU A 135 17.59 -5.22 -4.37
N ALA A 136 18.45 -5.04 -3.35
CA ALA A 136 18.05 -5.22 -1.96
C ALA A 136 17.19 -4.05 -1.48
N ASP A 137 17.54 -2.83 -1.89
CA ASP A 137 16.72 -1.64 -1.69
C ASP A 137 15.33 -1.81 -2.35
N LEU A 138 15.29 -2.28 -3.61
CA LEU A 138 14.02 -2.52 -4.30
C LEU A 138 13.17 -3.60 -3.60
N ASP A 139 13.81 -4.69 -3.22
CA ASP A 139 13.18 -5.80 -2.50
C ASP A 139 12.60 -5.34 -1.14
N ASP A 140 13.33 -4.50 -0.41
CA ASP A 140 12.88 -3.91 0.85
C ASP A 140 11.68 -2.98 0.64
N TYR A 141 11.73 -2.05 -0.32
CA TYR A 141 10.58 -1.20 -0.65
C TYR A 141 9.35 -2.03 -1.00
N MET A 142 9.49 -2.96 -1.94
CA MET A 142 8.38 -3.80 -2.39
C MET A 142 7.85 -4.70 -1.26
N PHE A 143 8.71 -5.12 -0.34
CA PHE A 143 8.29 -5.88 0.83
C PHE A 143 7.38 -5.03 1.74
N GLU A 144 7.75 -3.77 2.01
CA GLU A 144 6.96 -2.87 2.84
C GLU A 144 5.57 -2.61 2.27
N VAL A 145 5.45 -2.37 0.95
CA VAL A 145 4.18 -1.96 0.32
C VAL A 145 3.33 -3.12 -0.20
N ALA A 146 3.92 -4.29 -0.50
CA ALA A 146 3.19 -5.43 -1.09
C ALA A 146 3.46 -6.77 -0.42
N GLY A 147 4.70 -7.04 -0.01
CA GLY A 147 5.04 -8.29 0.71
C GLY A 147 4.25 -8.43 2.02
N ARG A 148 4.11 -7.34 2.78
CA ARG A 148 3.27 -7.29 3.99
C ARG A 148 1.79 -7.53 3.70
N VAL A 149 1.28 -7.06 2.56
CA VAL A 149 -0.11 -7.33 2.14
C VAL A 149 -0.31 -8.82 1.88
N GLY A 150 0.70 -9.50 1.33
CA GLY A 150 0.73 -10.96 1.22
C GLY A 150 0.57 -11.66 2.57
N TYR A 151 1.31 -11.21 3.59
CA TYR A 151 1.17 -11.72 4.96
C TYR A 151 -0.21 -11.45 5.55
N LEU A 152 -0.71 -10.22 5.42
CA LEU A 152 -2.05 -9.82 5.87
C LEU A 152 -3.11 -10.76 5.32
N VAL A 153 -3.15 -10.92 3.99
CA VAL A 153 -4.15 -11.76 3.32
C VAL A 153 -4.01 -13.21 3.79
N THR A 154 -2.79 -13.74 3.88
CA THR A 154 -2.57 -15.12 4.31
C THR A 154 -3.06 -15.35 5.74
N GLN A 155 -2.81 -14.40 6.65
CA GLN A 155 -3.29 -14.50 8.03
C GLN A 155 -4.80 -14.37 8.15
N LEU A 156 -5.45 -13.50 7.38
CA LEU A 156 -6.92 -13.45 7.33
C LEU A 156 -7.52 -14.78 6.84
N PHE A 157 -6.91 -15.39 5.84
CA PHE A 157 -7.32 -16.70 5.32
C PHE A 157 -7.03 -17.84 6.31
N ALA A 158 -5.91 -17.80 7.03
CA ALA A 158 -5.59 -18.73 8.11
C ALA A 158 -6.52 -18.58 9.32
N TRP A 159 -6.95 -17.35 9.61
CA TRP A 159 -7.97 -17.08 10.63
C TRP A 159 -9.31 -17.71 10.21
N TYR A 160 -9.72 -17.52 8.96
CA TYR A 160 -11.00 -18.03 8.46
C TYR A 160 -11.02 -19.56 8.22
N SER A 161 -9.93 -20.15 7.73
CA SER A 161 -9.87 -21.54 7.27
C SER A 161 -8.88 -22.38 8.07
N LEU A 162 -9.38 -23.42 8.75
CA LEU A 162 -8.54 -24.39 9.46
C LEU A 162 -7.54 -25.11 8.55
N THR A 163 -7.91 -25.35 7.29
CA THR A 163 -7.03 -25.99 6.31
C THR A 163 -5.82 -25.11 5.98
N ILE A 164 -6.04 -23.80 5.84
CA ILE A 164 -4.96 -22.83 5.58
C ILE A 164 -4.14 -22.64 6.85
N ARG A 165 -4.79 -22.50 8.01
CA ARG A 165 -4.13 -22.36 9.32
C ARG A 165 -3.11 -23.46 9.58
N ARG A 166 -3.45 -24.71 9.27
CA ARG A 166 -2.54 -25.87 9.45
C ARG A 166 -1.27 -25.78 8.60
N LYS A 167 -1.30 -25.03 7.50
CA LYS A 167 -0.20 -24.84 6.55
C LYS A 167 0.41 -23.45 6.62
N GLU A 168 -0.01 -22.61 7.57
CA GLU A 168 0.36 -21.20 7.61
C GLU A 168 1.88 -20.99 7.58
N LYS A 169 2.64 -21.80 8.34
CA LYS A 169 4.11 -21.76 8.36
C LYS A 169 4.75 -22.07 7.02
N GLU A 170 4.13 -22.93 6.21
CA GLU A 170 4.61 -23.29 4.88
C GLU A 170 4.25 -22.23 3.84
N ILE A 171 3.08 -21.60 3.99
CA ILE A 171 2.55 -20.62 3.04
C ILE A 171 3.18 -19.24 3.27
N MET A 172 3.54 -18.88 4.50
CA MET A 172 3.98 -17.52 4.81
C MET A 172 5.20 -17.06 3.99
N PRO A 173 6.27 -17.86 3.81
CA PRO A 173 7.35 -17.46 2.92
C PRO A 173 6.88 -17.22 1.47
N LEU A 174 5.93 -18.01 0.97
CA LEU A 174 5.36 -17.83 -0.37
C LEU A 174 4.45 -16.61 -0.47
N ALA A 175 3.81 -16.22 0.63
CA ALA A 175 2.94 -15.05 0.68
C ALA A 175 3.71 -13.74 0.43
N ARG A 176 4.94 -13.65 0.96
CA ARG A 176 5.88 -12.57 0.63
C ARG A 176 6.12 -12.49 -0.87
N GLU A 177 6.57 -13.61 -1.45
CA GLU A 177 6.90 -13.71 -2.87
C GLU A 177 5.70 -13.43 -3.77
N PHE A 178 4.49 -13.81 -3.35
CA PHE A 178 3.26 -13.48 -4.05
C PHE A 178 3.02 -11.96 -4.11
N GLY A 179 3.19 -11.26 -2.98
CA GLY A 179 3.09 -9.81 -2.92
C GLY A 179 4.14 -9.13 -3.80
N LEU A 180 5.41 -9.58 -3.71
CA LEU A 180 6.49 -9.05 -4.52
C LEU A 180 6.24 -9.28 -6.01
N GLY A 181 5.81 -10.48 -6.42
CA GLY A 181 5.53 -10.77 -7.82
C GLY A 181 4.47 -9.85 -8.43
N LEU A 182 3.42 -9.51 -7.67
CA LEU A 182 2.42 -8.53 -8.11
C LEU A 182 3.03 -7.12 -8.19
N GLN A 183 3.84 -6.74 -7.21
CA GLN A 183 4.44 -5.41 -7.18
C GLN A 183 5.53 -5.22 -8.24
N THR A 184 6.24 -6.28 -8.64
CA THR A 184 7.17 -6.22 -9.79
C THR A 184 6.43 -5.82 -11.05
N VAL A 185 5.25 -6.38 -11.28
CA VAL A 185 4.42 -6.02 -12.45
C VAL A 185 3.97 -4.56 -12.37
N ASN A 186 3.58 -4.08 -11.18
CA ASN A 186 3.21 -2.68 -10.99
C ASN A 186 4.37 -1.74 -11.27
N VAL A 187 5.55 -2.00 -10.70
CA VAL A 187 6.77 -1.20 -10.93
C VAL A 187 7.11 -1.16 -12.41
N ILE A 188 7.14 -2.31 -13.10
CA ILE A 188 7.46 -2.36 -14.54
C ILE A 188 6.44 -1.59 -15.37
N ARG A 189 5.15 -1.72 -15.06
CA ARG A 189 4.08 -1.03 -15.80
C ARG A 189 4.06 0.47 -15.51
N GLY A 190 4.39 0.86 -14.28
CA GLY A 190 4.36 2.22 -13.76
C GLY A 190 5.60 3.05 -14.08
N LEU A 191 6.71 2.42 -14.53
CA LEU A 191 8.02 3.05 -14.72
C LEU A 191 8.00 4.49 -15.25
N ARG A 192 7.18 4.76 -16.28
CA ARG A 192 7.10 6.08 -16.89
C ARG A 192 6.35 7.09 -16.02
N GLU A 193 5.20 6.70 -15.49
CA GLU A 193 4.38 7.55 -14.62
C GLU A 193 5.14 7.87 -13.32
N ASP A 194 5.82 6.88 -12.76
CA ASP A 194 6.68 7.02 -11.58
C ASP A 194 7.84 7.99 -11.86
N PHE A 195 8.50 7.86 -13.00
CA PHE A 195 9.58 8.76 -13.39
C PHE A 195 9.09 10.20 -13.56
N ASP A 196 7.93 10.40 -14.20
CA ASP A 196 7.37 11.74 -14.42
C ASP A 196 7.01 12.45 -13.09
N ARG A 197 6.72 11.70 -12.01
CA ARG A 197 6.54 12.22 -10.63
C ARG A 197 7.83 12.25 -9.79
N GLY A 198 8.98 11.94 -10.39
CA GLY A 198 10.29 11.99 -9.73
C GLY A 198 10.69 10.74 -8.95
N TRP A 199 9.96 9.62 -9.10
CA TRP A 199 10.30 8.33 -8.50
C TRP A 199 10.93 7.38 -9.52
N ILE A 200 12.03 6.74 -9.12
CA ILE A 200 12.76 5.79 -9.99
C ILE A 200 13.05 4.53 -9.20
N TYR A 201 12.18 3.53 -9.39
CA TYR A 201 12.31 2.23 -8.74
C TYR A 201 13.31 1.31 -9.42
N VAL A 202 13.77 1.65 -10.64
CA VAL A 202 14.85 0.89 -11.30
C VAL A 202 16.14 1.07 -10.51
N PRO A 203 16.75 -0.01 -10.00
CA PRO A 203 17.98 0.10 -9.24
C PRO A 203 19.10 0.80 -10.02
N LYS A 204 19.76 1.76 -9.37
CA LYS A 204 20.91 2.48 -9.95
C LYS A 204 22.00 1.54 -10.45
N LYS A 205 22.20 0.42 -9.76
CA LYS A 205 23.14 -0.63 -10.17
C LYS A 205 22.82 -1.22 -11.55
N PHE A 206 21.55 -1.36 -11.93
CA PHE A 206 21.16 -1.84 -13.26
C PHE A 206 21.46 -0.79 -14.33
N LEU A 207 21.13 0.46 -14.08
CA LEU A 207 21.40 1.58 -15.00
C LEU A 207 22.91 1.76 -15.21
N ALA A 208 23.70 1.70 -14.14
CA ALA A 208 25.15 1.81 -14.20
C ALA A 208 25.79 0.69 -15.04
N ALA A 209 25.21 -0.52 -15.04
CA ALA A 209 25.71 -1.65 -15.83
C ALA A 209 25.59 -1.43 -17.35
N ILE A 210 24.69 -0.54 -17.78
CA ILE A 210 24.48 -0.12 -19.17
C ILE A 210 24.95 1.32 -19.44
N GLY A 211 25.61 1.96 -18.48
CA GLY A 211 26.19 3.29 -18.63
C GLY A 211 25.17 4.44 -18.58
N LEU A 212 24.00 4.24 -17.99
CA LEU A 212 22.96 5.26 -17.83
C LEU A 212 22.86 5.77 -16.40
N SER A 213 22.49 7.04 -16.25
CA SER A 213 21.94 7.57 -15.00
C SER A 213 20.43 7.42 -14.94
N SER A 214 19.86 7.63 -13.75
CA SER A 214 18.41 7.62 -13.52
C SER A 214 17.66 8.60 -14.42
N GLU A 215 18.21 9.79 -14.64
CA GLU A 215 17.62 10.86 -15.45
C GLU A 215 17.60 10.53 -16.95
N GLN A 216 18.52 9.67 -17.40
CA GLN A 216 18.67 9.28 -18.81
C GLN A 216 17.76 8.12 -19.23
N LEU A 217 17.05 7.49 -18.27
CA LEU A 217 16.28 6.27 -18.50
C LEU A 217 15.23 6.41 -19.62
N PHE A 218 14.64 7.60 -19.79
CA PHE A 218 13.61 7.86 -20.80
C PHE A 218 14.07 8.76 -21.95
N ASP A 219 15.38 9.00 -22.07
CA ASP A 219 15.93 9.77 -23.18
C ASP A 219 15.80 8.99 -24.50
N PRO A 220 15.34 9.61 -25.59
CA PRO A 220 15.14 8.92 -26.87
C PRO A 220 16.42 8.26 -27.43
N GLU A 221 17.60 8.81 -27.09
CA GLU A 221 18.90 8.33 -27.54
C GLU A 221 19.32 7.00 -26.87
N HIS A 222 18.73 6.66 -25.73
CA HIS A 222 19.07 5.48 -24.92
C HIS A 222 17.99 4.39 -24.96
N ARG A 223 17.03 4.50 -25.88
CA ARG A 223 15.85 3.62 -25.96
C ARG A 223 16.16 2.15 -26.22
N GLN A 224 17.32 1.83 -26.81
CA GLN A 224 17.69 0.44 -27.09
C GLN A 224 18.31 -0.23 -25.84
N GLU A 225 19.02 0.56 -25.04
CA GLU A 225 19.69 0.14 -23.81
C GLU A 225 18.74 0.09 -22.60
N ALA A 226 17.83 1.07 -22.50
CA ALA A 226 16.78 1.18 -21.48
C ALA A 226 15.64 0.18 -21.70
#